data_AF-A0A0P7FY17-F1
#
_entry.id   AF-A0A0P7FY17-F1
#
_cell.length_a   1.000
_cell.length_b   1.000
_cell.length_c   1.000
_cell.angle_alpha   90.00
_cell.angle_beta   90.00
_cell.angle_gamma   90.00
#
_symmetry.space_group_name_H-M   'P 1'
#
loop_
_entity.id
_entity.type
_entity.pdbx_description
1 polymer ?
#
loop_
_entity_poly.entity_id
_entity_poly.type
_entity_poly.pdbx_seq_one_letter_code
_entity_poly.pdbx_strand_id
1 'polypeptide(L)'
;MMLPTHALFGMLLALPVAVLSPEHGPVALGAGLAGGILPDLDLYVGHRKTLHYPVGYSLLAGVAGVAAVVSPTAATVGVALLLAAAASHSLVDVFGGGLELRPWEATSERAVYDHYRGRWIAPGGGFATTGPPRICCSRSGSPSRSGSTSARRSGQS
;
A
#
# COMPACT_ATOMS: atom_id res chain seq x y z
N MET A 1 -3.81 4.62 -0.29
CA MET A 1 -4.73 5.79 -0.37
C MET A 1 -4.59 6.56 0.95
N MET A 2 -5.42 7.56 1.30
CA MET A 2 -5.29 8.28 2.58
C MET A 2 -6.17 7.63 3.67
N LEU A 3 -5.79 7.69 4.95
CA LEU A 3 -6.51 7.07 6.08
C LEU A 3 -8.05 7.24 6.04
N PRO A 4 -8.61 8.46 5.78
CA PRO A 4 -10.06 8.61 5.69
C PRO A 4 -10.69 7.83 4.53
N THR A 5 -9.99 7.73 3.39
CA THR A 5 -10.49 6.98 2.24
C THR A 5 -10.49 5.47 2.49
N HIS A 6 -9.52 4.95 3.23
CA HIS A 6 -9.50 3.54 3.64
C HIS A 6 -10.64 3.22 4.62
N ALA A 7 -10.85 4.08 5.62
CA ALA A 7 -11.93 3.94 6.59
C ALA A 7 -13.31 3.97 5.91
N LEU A 8 -13.56 4.95 5.04
CA LEU A 8 -14.83 5.08 4.33
C LEU A 8 -15.05 3.92 3.34
N PHE A 9 -14.01 3.49 2.62
CA PHE A 9 -14.12 2.34 1.74
C PHE A 9 -14.43 1.06 2.52
N GLY A 10 -13.80 0.85 3.68
CA GLY A 10 -14.09 -0.27 4.57
C GLY A 10 -15.54 -0.27 5.05
N MET A 11 -16.07 0.89 5.46
CA MET A 11 -17.49 1.03 5.83
C MET A 11 -18.43 0.77 4.66
N LEU A 12 -18.05 1.16 3.43
CA LEU A 12 -18.87 0.93 2.23
C LEU A 12 -19.13 -0.56 1.98
N LEU A 13 -18.18 -1.44 2.35
CA LEU A 13 -18.35 -2.89 2.25
C LEU A 13 -19.49 -3.43 3.14
N ALA A 14 -19.95 -2.67 4.14
CA ALA A 14 -21.08 -3.07 4.98
C ALA A 14 -22.45 -2.86 4.32
N LEU A 15 -22.54 -2.11 3.21
CA LEU A 15 -23.82 -1.80 2.56
C LEU A 15 -24.65 -3.03 2.16
N PRO A 16 -24.07 -4.08 1.54
CA PRO A 16 -24.83 -5.28 1.21
C PRO A 16 -25.43 -5.95 2.45
N VAL A 17 -24.68 -5.97 3.57
CA VAL A 17 -25.16 -6.51 4.85
C VAL A 17 -26.29 -5.65 5.41
N ALA A 18 -26.15 -4.33 5.39
CA ALA A 18 -27.17 -3.42 5.90
C ALA A 18 -28.51 -3.53 5.13
N VAL A 19 -28.47 -3.93 3.85
CA VAL A 19 -29.66 -4.12 3.02
C VAL A 19 -30.26 -5.52 3.18
N LEU A 20 -29.42 -6.56 3.16
CA LEU A 20 -29.88 -7.97 3.15
C LEU A 20 -30.10 -8.55 4.55
N SER A 21 -29.39 -8.03 5.55
CA SER A 21 -29.38 -8.50 6.93
C SER A 21 -29.21 -7.32 7.89
N PRO A 22 -30.20 -6.40 7.95
CA PRO A 22 -30.08 -5.13 8.67
C PRO A 22 -29.71 -5.28 10.16
N GLU A 23 -30.10 -6.40 10.79
CA GLU A 23 -29.75 -6.76 12.16
C GLU A 23 -28.23 -6.88 12.40
N HIS A 24 -27.47 -7.15 11.34
CA HIS A 24 -26.01 -7.19 11.34
C HIS A 24 -25.37 -5.85 10.89
N GLY A 25 -26.17 -4.86 10.49
CA GLY A 25 -25.69 -3.58 9.97
C GLY A 25 -24.69 -2.85 10.88
N PRO A 26 -24.98 -2.66 12.18
CA PRO A 26 -24.05 -1.98 13.10
C PRO A 26 -22.70 -2.68 13.24
N VAL A 27 -22.70 -4.02 13.38
CA VAL A 27 -21.44 -4.78 13.50
C VAL A 27 -20.67 -4.77 12.19
N ALA A 28 -21.34 -4.86 11.04
CA ALA A 28 -20.70 -4.80 9.73
C ALA A 28 -20.06 -3.43 9.46
N LEU A 29 -20.75 -2.34 9.80
CA LEU A 29 -20.21 -0.97 9.69
C LEU A 29 -19.00 -0.76 10.60
N GLY A 30 -19.10 -1.16 11.87
CA GLY A 30 -17.99 -1.04 12.83
C GLY A 30 -16.78 -1.89 12.43
N ALA A 31 -17.02 -3.11 11.96
CA ALA A 31 -15.97 -4.00 11.47
C ALA A 31 -15.30 -3.46 10.19
N GLY A 32 -16.10 -2.94 9.24
CA GLY A 32 -15.58 -2.32 8.02
C GLY A 32 -14.72 -1.09 8.31
N LEU A 33 -15.16 -0.23 9.24
CA LEU A 33 -14.38 0.91 9.71
C LEU A 33 -13.05 0.46 10.34
N ALA A 34 -13.12 -0.49 11.28
CA ALA A 34 -11.94 -1.00 11.98
C ALA A 34 -10.95 -1.65 10.99
N GLY A 35 -11.42 -2.54 10.12
CA GLY A 35 -10.61 -3.18 9.09
C GLY A 35 -10.02 -2.20 8.07
N GLY A 36 -10.72 -1.11 7.78
CA GLY A 36 -10.21 -0.02 6.95
C GLY A 36 -9.09 0.77 7.63
N ILE A 37 -9.10 0.93 8.95
CA ILE A 37 -8.08 1.67 9.71
C ILE A 37 -6.86 0.80 10.04
N LEU A 38 -7.07 -0.47 10.35
CA LEU A 38 -6.05 -1.35 10.96
C LEU A 38 -4.71 -1.38 10.20
N PRO A 39 -4.66 -1.58 8.87
CA PRO A 39 -3.38 -1.63 8.18
C PRO A 39 -2.64 -0.29 8.20
N ASP A 40 -3.34 0.85 8.14
CA ASP A 40 -2.71 2.17 8.15
C ASP A 40 -1.96 2.47 9.46
N LEU A 41 -2.24 1.74 10.53
CA LEU A 41 -1.49 1.89 11.77
C LEU A 41 0.01 1.61 11.60
N ASP A 42 0.39 0.84 10.59
CA ASP A 42 1.79 0.62 10.21
C ASP A 42 2.51 1.91 9.81
N LEU A 43 1.79 2.90 9.27
CA LEU A 43 2.38 4.17 8.85
C LEU A 43 2.85 5.01 10.04
N TYR A 44 2.25 4.86 11.22
CA TYR A 44 2.74 5.51 12.44
C TYR A 44 4.11 4.98 12.90
N VAL A 45 4.49 3.79 12.41
CA VAL A 45 5.80 3.17 12.65
C VAL A 45 6.72 3.33 11.42
N GLY A 46 6.26 4.01 10.37
CA GLY A 46 7.06 4.37 9.20
C GLY A 46 7.27 3.24 8.18
N HIS A 47 6.41 2.22 8.16
CA HIS A 47 6.47 1.14 7.17
C HIS A 47 5.07 0.65 6.75
N ARG A 48 5.00 -0.31 5.81
CA ARG A 48 3.79 -1.09 5.46
C ARG A 48 4.16 -2.57 5.43
N LYS A 49 4.33 -3.15 6.63
CA LYS A 49 4.86 -4.49 6.81
C LYS A 49 4.17 -5.22 7.96
N THR A 50 4.13 -4.67 9.16
CA THR A 50 3.67 -5.41 10.33
C THR A 50 2.17 -5.72 10.35
N LEU A 51 1.33 -4.90 9.74
CA LEU A 51 -0.12 -5.04 9.67
C LEU A 51 -0.64 -5.06 8.23
N HIS A 52 0.15 -4.66 7.23
CA HIS A 52 -0.19 -4.82 5.81
C HIS A 52 0.09 -6.25 5.31
N TYR A 53 -0.90 -7.14 5.46
CA TYR A 53 -0.86 -8.52 4.94
C TYR A 53 -1.82 -8.71 3.76
N PRO A 54 -1.47 -8.30 2.53
CA PRO A 54 -2.38 -8.40 1.38
C PRO A 54 -2.82 -9.84 1.12
N VAL A 55 -1.89 -10.79 1.07
CA VAL A 55 -2.20 -12.21 0.82
C VAL A 55 -2.90 -12.85 2.02
N GLY A 56 -2.41 -12.58 3.23
CA GLY A 56 -2.96 -13.16 4.47
C GLY A 56 -4.40 -12.74 4.72
N TYR A 57 -4.70 -11.43 4.61
CA TYR A 57 -6.06 -10.94 4.77
C TYR A 57 -6.99 -11.43 3.66
N SER A 58 -6.55 -11.51 2.39
CA SER A 58 -7.41 -12.06 1.33
C SER A 58 -7.81 -13.51 1.58
N LEU A 59 -6.87 -14.35 2.02
CA LEU A 59 -7.15 -15.75 2.36
C LEU A 59 -8.10 -15.85 3.56
N LEU A 60 -7.80 -15.13 4.64
CA LEU A 60 -8.63 -15.14 5.85
C LEU A 60 -10.02 -14.54 5.59
N ALA A 61 -10.13 -13.49 4.78
CA ALA A 61 -11.40 -12.92 4.38
C ALA A 61 -12.24 -13.91 3.58
N GLY A 62 -11.63 -14.69 2.67
CA GLY A 62 -12.31 -15.77 1.95
C GLY A 62 -12.87 -16.83 2.90
N VAL A 63 -12.04 -17.33 3.82
CA VAL A 63 -12.45 -18.34 4.82
C VAL A 63 -13.56 -17.80 5.74
N ALA A 64 -13.40 -16.59 6.26
CA ALA A 64 -14.39 -15.94 7.12
C ALA A 64 -15.69 -15.63 6.36
N GLY A 65 -15.61 -15.27 5.08
CA GLY A 65 -16.78 -15.06 4.23
C GLY A 65 -17.58 -16.35 4.05
N VAL A 66 -16.92 -17.48 3.80
CA VAL A 66 -17.59 -18.80 3.77
C VAL A 66 -18.25 -19.10 5.11
N ALA A 67 -17.55 -18.87 6.23
CA ALA A 67 -18.11 -19.07 7.56
C ALA A 67 -19.35 -18.20 7.82
N ALA A 68 -19.34 -16.94 7.39
CA ALA A 68 -20.48 -16.03 7.51
C ALA A 68 -21.68 -16.46 6.66
N VAL A 69 -21.46 -17.06 5.48
CA VAL A 69 -22.53 -17.62 4.65
C VAL A 69 -23.12 -18.88 5.27
N VAL A 70 -22.27 -19.77 5.83
CA VAL A 70 -22.72 -21.03 6.43
C VAL A 70 -23.40 -20.81 7.79
N SER A 71 -22.93 -19.84 8.58
CA SER A 71 -23.46 -19.51 9.90
C SER A 71 -23.47 -17.99 10.09
N PRO A 72 -24.52 -17.28 9.63
CA PRO A 72 -24.60 -15.83 9.71
C PRO A 72 -24.92 -15.38 11.14
N THR A 73 -23.89 -15.04 11.89
CA THR A 73 -23.96 -14.48 13.24
C THR A 73 -23.23 -13.15 13.27
N ALA A 74 -23.50 -12.32 14.28
CA ALA A 74 -22.77 -11.05 14.46
C ALA A 74 -21.24 -11.25 14.47
N ALA A 75 -20.75 -12.34 15.06
CA ALA A 75 -19.32 -12.65 15.11
C ALA A 75 -18.76 -13.02 13.74
N THR A 76 -19.41 -13.94 13.01
CA THR A 76 -18.91 -14.39 11.69
C THR A 76 -18.98 -13.28 10.65
N VAL A 77 -20.06 -12.48 10.65
CA VAL A 77 -20.19 -11.31 9.78
C VAL A 77 -19.15 -10.24 10.14
N GLY A 78 -19.01 -9.90 11.43
CA GLY A 78 -18.04 -8.91 11.89
C GLY A 78 -16.60 -9.28 11.50
N VAL A 79 -16.19 -10.53 11.74
CA VAL A 79 -14.86 -11.02 11.37
C VAL A 79 -14.65 -11.00 9.86
N ALA A 80 -15.63 -11.45 9.08
CA ALA A 80 -15.55 -11.45 7.62
C ALA A 80 -15.36 -10.03 7.06
N LEU A 81 -16.14 -9.07 7.55
CA LEU A 81 -16.08 -7.67 7.07
C LEU A 81 -14.80 -6.97 7.51
N LEU A 82 -14.34 -7.21 8.74
CA LEU A 82 -13.07 -6.67 9.23
C LEU A 82 -11.90 -7.14 8.33
N LEU A 83 -11.85 -8.43 8.04
CA LEU A 83 -10.80 -9.01 7.20
C LEU A 83 -10.93 -8.56 5.74
N ALA A 84 -12.15 -8.48 5.20
CA ALA A 84 -12.39 -8.00 3.84
C ALA A 84 -11.98 -6.54 3.65
N ALA A 85 -12.26 -5.68 4.63
CA ALA A 85 -11.84 -4.28 4.62
C ALA A 85 -10.30 -4.17 4.71
N ALA A 86 -9.65 -4.92 5.60
CA ALA A 86 -8.19 -4.93 5.73
C ALA A 86 -7.49 -5.50 4.48
N ALA A 87 -8.09 -6.52 3.84
CA ALA A 87 -7.62 -7.06 2.58
C ALA A 87 -7.73 -6.03 1.46
N SER A 88 -8.91 -5.41 1.31
CA SER A 88 -9.16 -4.41 0.27
C SER A 88 -8.25 -3.20 0.42
N HIS A 89 -8.08 -2.72 1.65
CA HIS A 89 -7.08 -1.69 1.98
C HIS A 89 -5.70 -2.08 1.46
N SER A 90 -5.21 -3.25 1.90
CA SER A 90 -3.86 -3.70 1.57
C SER A 90 -3.68 -3.87 0.06
N LEU A 91 -4.68 -4.41 -0.64
CA LEU A 91 -4.66 -4.60 -2.09
C LEU A 91 -4.63 -3.27 -2.83
N VAL A 92 -5.49 -2.32 -2.45
CA VAL A 92 -5.49 -1.00 -3.09
C VAL A 92 -4.17 -0.27 -2.85
N ASP A 93 -3.50 -0.48 -1.72
CA ASP A 93 -2.14 0.07 -1.51
C ASP A 93 -1.06 -0.62 -2.33
N VAL A 94 -1.21 -1.90 -2.67
CA VAL A 94 -0.33 -2.56 -3.65
C VAL A 94 -0.47 -1.89 -5.03
N PHE A 95 -1.69 -1.52 -5.43
CA PHE A 95 -1.96 -0.91 -6.73
C PHE A 95 -1.78 0.62 -6.75
N GLY A 96 -1.95 1.30 -5.61
CA GLY A 96 -2.18 2.74 -5.53
C GLY A 96 -0.96 3.63 -5.26
N GLY A 97 0.21 3.07 -4.93
CA GLY A 97 1.46 3.83 -4.85
C GLY A 97 2.31 3.60 -3.61
N GLY A 98 3.56 4.06 -3.68
CA GLY A 98 4.62 3.82 -2.70
C GLY A 98 4.35 4.44 -1.33
N LEU A 99 5.27 4.24 -0.38
CA LEU A 99 5.23 4.79 0.99
C LEU A 99 5.21 6.34 1.10
N GLU A 100 5.09 7.06 -0.01
CA GLU A 100 5.29 8.50 -0.04
C GLU A 100 3.99 9.27 0.16
N LEU A 101 4.08 10.34 0.94
CA LEU A 101 3.01 11.33 1.11
C LEU A 101 2.69 12.08 -0.19
N ARG A 102 3.62 12.08 -1.16
CA ARG A 102 3.49 12.70 -2.48
C ARG A 102 3.62 11.64 -3.58
N PRO A 103 2.62 10.76 -3.75
CA PRO A 103 2.69 9.64 -4.69
C PRO A 103 2.92 10.05 -6.16
N TRP A 104 2.66 11.32 -6.51
CA TRP A 104 2.94 11.87 -7.85
C TRP A 104 4.43 12.14 -8.12
N GLU A 105 5.30 12.07 -7.12
CA GLU A 105 6.75 12.18 -7.31
C GLU A 105 7.38 10.84 -7.71
N ALA A 106 6.71 9.71 -7.40
CA ALA A 106 7.11 8.36 -7.76
C ALA A 106 8.57 8.01 -7.39
N THR A 107 9.08 8.51 -6.26
CA THR A 107 10.48 8.28 -5.84
C THR A 107 10.68 7.05 -4.98
N SER A 108 9.60 6.40 -4.53
CA SER A 108 9.70 5.24 -3.65
C SER A 108 9.76 3.94 -4.42
N GLU A 109 10.76 3.14 -4.10
CA GLU A 109 10.96 1.78 -4.62
C GLU A 109 10.13 0.73 -3.85
N ARG A 110 9.35 1.13 -2.83
CA ARG A 110 8.64 0.22 -1.93
C ARG A 110 7.21 0.66 -1.67
N ALA A 111 6.26 -0.23 -2.00
CA ALA A 111 4.83 -0.07 -1.73
C ALA A 111 4.39 -0.87 -0.49
N VAL A 112 4.30 -2.19 -0.59
CA VAL A 112 3.84 -3.08 0.50
C VAL A 112 4.76 -4.30 0.55
N TYR A 113 5.03 -4.81 1.75
CA TYR A 113 5.82 -6.04 1.89
C TYR A 113 4.96 -7.28 1.64
N ASP A 114 5.32 -8.08 0.63
CA ASP A 114 4.74 -9.39 0.37
C ASP A 114 5.38 -10.42 1.31
N HIS A 115 4.67 -10.77 2.38
CA HIS A 115 5.10 -11.78 3.34
C HIS A 115 5.14 -13.19 2.76
N TYR A 116 4.34 -13.48 1.72
CA TYR A 116 4.34 -14.78 1.08
C TYR A 116 5.62 -15.00 0.27
N ARG A 117 6.11 -13.96 -0.40
CA ARG A 117 7.36 -14.00 -1.21
C ARG A 117 8.58 -13.43 -0.49
N GLY A 118 8.43 -12.92 0.72
CA GLY A 118 9.49 -12.32 1.52
C GLY A 118 10.12 -11.06 0.91
N ARG A 119 9.41 -10.31 0.07
CA ARG A 119 9.97 -9.17 -0.69
C ARG A 119 9.06 -7.95 -0.73
N TRP A 120 9.64 -6.78 -0.93
CA TRP A 120 8.86 -5.55 -1.17
C TRP A 120 8.27 -5.55 -2.58
N ILE A 121 7.02 -5.13 -2.71
CA ILE A 121 6.38 -4.86 -4.00
C ILE A 121 6.70 -3.40 -4.39
N ALA A 122 7.13 -3.19 -5.63
CA ALA A 122 7.34 -1.84 -6.17
C ALA A 122 5.98 -1.17 -6.51
N PRO A 123 5.84 0.14 -6.32
CA PRO A 123 4.61 0.83 -6.68
C PRO A 123 4.40 0.88 -8.20
N GLY A 124 3.14 0.76 -8.64
CA GLY A 124 2.77 0.96 -10.06
C GLY A 124 2.53 -0.31 -10.90
N GLY A 125 2.05 -1.41 -10.30
CA GLY A 125 1.32 -2.44 -11.05
C GLY A 125 2.15 -3.38 -11.95
N GLY A 126 3.48 -3.33 -11.89
CA GLY A 126 4.30 -4.39 -12.46
C GLY A 126 4.47 -5.52 -11.44
N PHE A 127 3.98 -6.73 -11.74
CA PHE A 127 4.62 -7.94 -11.23
C PHE A 127 6.04 -7.98 -11.80
N ALA A 128 6.95 -7.16 -11.26
CA ALA A 128 8.37 -7.21 -11.55
C ALA A 128 8.89 -8.51 -10.95
N THR A 129 8.76 -9.56 -11.74
CA THR A 129 9.52 -10.78 -11.58
C THR A 129 10.95 -10.42 -11.99
N THR A 130 11.93 -10.75 -11.14
CA THR A 130 13.39 -10.51 -11.24
C THR A 130 13.87 -9.05 -11.04
N GLY A 131 14.88 -8.74 -10.20
CA GLY A 131 15.95 -9.56 -9.62
C GLY A 131 16.80 -8.84 -8.53
N PRO A 132 18.01 -9.35 -8.19
CA PRO A 132 18.85 -8.96 -7.04
C PRO A 132 19.52 -7.57 -7.23
N PRO A 133 20.22 -6.98 -6.22
CA PRO A 133 20.54 -5.55 -6.23
C PRO A 133 21.53 -5.23 -7.35
N ARG A 134 21.11 -4.40 -8.31
CA ARG A 134 22.06 -3.72 -9.19
C ARG A 134 22.44 -2.39 -8.58
N ILE A 135 23.56 -2.42 -7.88
CA ILE A 135 24.46 -1.27 -7.80
C ILE A 135 24.83 -0.87 -9.24
N CYS A 136 24.84 0.44 -9.47
CA CYS A 136 25.46 1.18 -10.58
C CYS A 136 24.91 0.97 -12.00
N CYS A 137 24.31 2.04 -12.51
CA CYS A 137 24.82 2.68 -13.73
C CYS A 137 25.02 4.18 -13.47
N SER A 138 26.21 4.55 -13.01
CA SER A 138 26.87 5.74 -13.52
C SER A 138 27.22 5.50 -14.99
N ARG A 139 26.73 6.34 -15.90
CA ARG A 139 27.34 6.59 -17.21
C ARG A 139 26.89 8.01 -17.62
N SER A 140 27.64 9.08 -17.41
CA SER A 140 29.00 9.45 -17.86
C SER A 140 29.16 9.54 -19.39
N GLY A 141 29.41 10.77 -19.88
CA GLY A 141 30.05 11.08 -21.17
C GLY A 141 29.33 12.20 -21.94
N SER A 142 29.57 13.51 -21.70
CA SER A 142 30.72 14.36 -22.13
C SER A 142 30.61 14.87 -23.59
N PRO A 143 31.34 15.92 -24.07
CA PRO A 143 31.99 17.07 -23.43
C PRO A 143 31.60 18.43 -24.09
N SER A 144 31.86 19.59 -23.46
CA SER A 144 32.15 20.81 -24.22
C SER A 144 33.28 21.62 -23.57
N ARG A 145 34.49 21.38 -24.09
CA ARG A 145 35.62 22.28 -23.98
C ARG A 145 35.63 23.18 -25.22
N SER A 146 35.45 24.47 -25.01
CA SER A 146 35.93 25.58 -25.86
C SER A 146 36.04 26.78 -24.91
N GLY A 147 37.19 27.36 -24.56
CA GLY A 147 38.41 27.53 -25.34
C GLY A 147 38.41 28.92 -25.98
N SER A 148 38.69 29.98 -25.22
CA SER A 148 39.35 31.21 -25.73
C SER A 148 40.02 31.99 -24.58
N THR A 149 41.34 31.88 -24.42
CA THR A 149 42.43 32.80 -24.85
C THR A 149 42.50 34.17 -24.15
N SER A 150 43.51 34.30 -23.27
CA SER A 150 44.58 35.33 -23.26
C SER A 150 44.24 36.84 -23.17
N ALA A 151 44.63 37.46 -22.04
CA ALA A 151 45.54 38.63 -21.88
C ALA A 151 45.32 39.18 -20.44
N ARG A 152 46.26 39.70 -19.65
CA ARG A 152 47.49 40.44 -19.93
C ARG A 152 48.34 40.53 -18.64
N ARG A 153 49.66 40.63 -18.86
CA ARG A 153 50.81 40.90 -17.97
C ARG A 153 50.68 41.99 -16.90
N SER A 154 51.72 41.95 -16.03
CA SER A 154 52.42 42.97 -15.22
C SER A 154 51.84 43.25 -13.82
N GLY A 155 52.58 43.19 -12.72
CA GLY A 155 54.02 43.01 -12.47
C GLY A 155 54.40 43.72 -11.15
N GLN A 156 55.56 43.35 -10.58
CA GLN A 156 56.33 44.08 -9.55
C GLN A 156 55.71 44.14 -8.14
N SER A 157 56.40 43.85 -7.03
CA SER A 157 57.75 43.41 -6.68
C SER A 157 57.69 42.84 -5.26
#